data_AF-F9P859-F1
#
_entry.id   AF-F9P859-F1
#
_cell.length_a   1.000
_cell.length_b   1.000
_cell.length_c   1.000
_cell.angle_alpha   90.00
_cell.angle_beta   90.00
_cell.angle_gamma   90.00
#
_symmetry.space_group_name_H-M   'P 1'
#
loop_
_entity.id
_entity.type
_entity.pdbx_description
1 polymer ?
#
loop_
_entity_poly.entity_id
_entity_poly.type
_entity_poly.pdbx_seq_one_letter_code
_entity_poly.pdbx_strand_id
1 'polypeptide(L)'
;MREVSGRFGNTLACLPKENADLKELLTKAGTEISKNAKYEEIELLDDEISTIPATDDVKNFSYTIIDDEVYYRENSLFVKKEVTDKNKEKIKDYLALNDALKDVIYKQKEDFSDDEVRKAQEKLNEVYDSFSKKHGYVNNLSNTRSLKEDSNFPLVSSIEILDEEENFKAKGDIFSKRTITKAKTIDHVDTSIEALVLSMSEKGYVDFEYMGSLTGKDRPNLIEELRGEIYLNIREEQNFYRPLSFNLEDGDLPFACANGSNSYKYGYVTKDEYLSGNIRDKIAIVDSYLSKLRQTERELPHLGYAEDGKEKS
;
A
#
# COMPACT_ATOMS: atom_id res chain seq x y z
N MET A 1 13.45 -30.04 -7.86
CA MET A 1 14.46 -28.98 -7.67
C MET A 1 15.63 -29.23 -8.61
N ARG A 2 16.32 -28.18 -9.04
CA ARG A 2 17.62 -28.26 -9.74
C ARG A 2 18.60 -27.35 -9.02
N GLU A 3 19.86 -27.78 -8.98
CA GLU A 3 20.95 -26.95 -8.47
C GLU A 3 21.30 -25.90 -9.53
N VAL A 4 21.24 -24.63 -9.15
CA VAL A 4 21.53 -23.48 -10.02
C VAL A 4 22.67 -22.67 -9.41
N SER A 5 23.62 -22.28 -10.24
CA SER A 5 24.78 -21.50 -9.79
C SER A 5 24.38 -20.04 -9.65
N GLY A 6 24.60 -19.47 -8.46
CA GLY A 6 24.36 -18.07 -8.16
C GLY A 6 25.62 -17.36 -7.67
N ARG A 7 25.52 -16.05 -7.46
CA ARG A 7 26.62 -15.16 -7.03
C ARG A 7 27.30 -15.54 -5.70
N PHE A 8 26.72 -16.46 -4.93
CA PHE A 8 27.24 -16.93 -3.64
C PHE A 8 27.48 -18.46 -3.63
N GLY A 9 27.58 -19.08 -4.80
CA GLY A 9 27.69 -20.53 -4.95
C GLY A 9 26.39 -21.17 -5.43
N ASN A 10 26.38 -22.50 -5.47
CA ASN A 10 25.25 -23.26 -5.95
C ASN A 10 24.10 -23.25 -4.93
N THR A 11 22.87 -23.03 -5.39
CA THR A 11 21.65 -23.07 -4.58
C THR A 11 20.60 -23.99 -5.22
N LEU A 12 19.74 -24.59 -4.40
CA LEU A 12 18.64 -25.42 -4.90
C LEU A 12 17.47 -24.53 -5.29
N ALA A 13 17.05 -24.59 -6.56
CA ALA A 13 15.89 -23.86 -7.06
C ALA A 13 14.75 -24.80 -7.49
N CYS A 14 13.52 -24.40 -7.19
CA CYS A 14 12.31 -24.99 -7.76
C CYS A 14 12.01 -24.30 -9.09
N LEU A 15 12.48 -24.90 -10.19
CA LEU A 15 12.15 -24.41 -11.53
C LEU A 15 10.75 -24.90 -11.94
N PRO A 16 9.96 -24.05 -12.63
CA PRO A 16 8.67 -24.45 -13.19
C PRO A 16 8.84 -25.61 -14.17
N LYS A 17 7.86 -26.52 -14.21
CA LYS A 17 7.80 -27.54 -15.25
C LYS A 17 7.36 -26.88 -16.55
N GLU A 18 8.18 -26.99 -17.60
CA GLU A 18 7.84 -26.47 -18.92
C GLU A 18 6.53 -27.08 -19.43
N ASN A 19 5.65 -26.24 -19.99
CA ASN A 19 4.33 -26.60 -20.52
C ASN A 19 3.36 -27.24 -19.51
N ALA A 20 3.50 -26.98 -18.22
CA ALA A 20 2.54 -27.42 -17.21
C ALA A 20 1.80 -26.22 -16.60
N ASP A 21 0.46 -26.27 -16.63
CA ASP A 21 -0.37 -25.27 -15.99
C ASP A 21 -0.33 -25.39 -14.46
N LEU A 22 -0.04 -24.28 -13.78
CA LEU A 22 0.14 -24.26 -12.33
C LEU A 22 -1.16 -24.60 -11.59
N LYS A 23 -2.31 -24.17 -12.11
CA LYS A 23 -3.62 -24.39 -11.50
C LYS A 23 -3.99 -25.88 -11.53
N GLU A 24 -3.73 -26.56 -12.64
CA GLU A 24 -3.89 -28.02 -12.74
C GLU A 24 -2.95 -28.78 -11.78
N LEU A 25 -1.69 -28.36 -11.70
CA LEU A 25 -0.72 -28.97 -10.79
C LEU A 25 -1.12 -28.82 -9.32
N LEU A 26 -1.61 -27.66 -8.91
CA LEU A 26 -2.11 -27.40 -7.56
C LEU A 26 -3.36 -28.25 -7.25
N THR A 27 -4.29 -28.34 -8.20
CA THR A 27 -5.50 -29.15 -8.05
C THR A 27 -5.15 -30.62 -7.84
N LYS A 28 -4.23 -31.15 -8.67
CA LYS A 28 -3.75 -32.52 -8.56
C LYS A 28 -3.00 -32.77 -7.25
N ALA A 29 -2.15 -31.84 -6.83
CA ALA A 29 -1.44 -31.93 -5.56
C ALA A 29 -2.41 -31.98 -4.38
N GLY A 30 -3.43 -31.12 -4.36
CA GLY A 30 -4.48 -31.14 -3.33
C GLY A 30 -5.21 -32.50 -3.28
N THR A 31 -5.54 -33.07 -4.45
CA THR A 31 -6.24 -34.36 -4.51
C THR A 31 -5.36 -35.53 -4.02
N GLU A 32 -4.07 -35.50 -4.32
CA GLU A 32 -3.11 -36.52 -3.89
C GLU A 32 -2.77 -36.41 -2.40
N ILE A 33 -2.66 -35.18 -1.87
CA ILE A 33 -2.47 -34.94 -0.42
C ILE A 33 -3.69 -35.43 0.35
N SER A 34 -4.91 -35.12 -0.11
CA SER A 34 -6.14 -35.51 0.59
C SER A 34 -6.45 -37.01 0.52
N LYS A 35 -6.03 -37.70 -0.56
CA LYS A 35 -6.32 -39.14 -0.77
C LYS A 35 -5.85 -40.04 0.37
N ASN A 36 -4.74 -39.70 1.02
CA ASN A 36 -4.12 -40.49 2.09
C ASN A 36 -3.94 -39.69 3.39
N ALA A 37 -4.59 -38.53 3.51
CA ALA A 37 -4.58 -37.76 4.74
C ALA A 37 -5.38 -38.52 5.81
N LYS A 38 -4.67 -39.32 6.61
CA LYS A 38 -5.16 -39.79 7.89
C LYS A 38 -4.84 -38.71 8.91
N TYR A 39 -5.84 -37.90 9.22
CA TYR A 39 -5.78 -37.05 10.40
C TYR A 39 -5.98 -37.97 11.59
N GLU A 40 -4.93 -38.17 12.38
CA GLU A 40 -5.13 -38.73 13.71
C GLU A 40 -5.91 -37.68 14.49
N GLU A 41 -7.11 -38.05 14.93
CA GLU A 41 -7.83 -37.29 15.94
C GLU A 41 -6.91 -37.30 17.16
N ILE A 42 -6.26 -36.17 17.44
CA ILE A 42 -5.54 -36.01 18.69
C ILE A 42 -6.61 -36.09 19.76
N GLU A 43 -6.59 -37.14 20.58
CA GLU A 43 -7.32 -37.15 21.85
C GLU A 43 -6.76 -35.98 22.67
N LEU A 44 -7.42 -34.82 22.53
CA LEU A 44 -7.32 -33.75 23.50
C LEU A 44 -7.80 -34.38 24.80
N LEU A 45 -6.92 -34.41 25.81
CA LEU A 45 -7.29 -34.81 27.17
C LEU A 45 -8.62 -34.13 27.51
N ASP A 46 -9.64 -34.95 27.81
CA ASP A 46 -11.02 -34.59 28.15
C ASP A 46 -11.12 -33.76 29.45
N ASP A 47 -10.46 -32.61 29.51
CA ASP A 47 -11.08 -31.50 30.20
C ASP A 47 -12.14 -30.99 29.22
N GLU A 48 -13.42 -31.05 29.60
CA GLU A 48 -14.63 -30.77 28.80
C GLU A 48 -14.63 -29.38 28.11
N ILE A 49 -13.72 -29.13 27.17
CA ILE A 49 -13.67 -27.90 26.42
C ILE A 49 -14.70 -28.03 25.30
N SER A 50 -15.90 -27.53 25.58
CA SER A 50 -16.94 -27.36 24.55
C SER A 50 -16.39 -26.49 23.42
N THR A 51 -16.10 -27.10 22.28
CA THR A 51 -15.67 -26.39 21.07
C THR A 51 -16.72 -26.52 19.98
N ILE A 52 -16.88 -25.44 19.20
CA ILE A 52 -17.71 -25.42 18.00
C ILE A 52 -16.92 -24.79 16.85
N PRO A 53 -17.25 -25.10 15.58
CA PRO A 53 -16.57 -24.47 14.44
C PRO A 53 -16.69 -22.95 14.47
N ALA A 54 -15.58 -22.25 14.24
CA ALA A 54 -15.55 -20.80 14.17
C ALA A 54 -16.12 -20.27 12.84
N THR A 55 -16.72 -19.09 12.91
CA THR A 55 -17.19 -18.31 11.77
C THR A 55 -16.23 -17.15 11.48
N ASP A 56 -16.29 -16.61 10.25
CA ASP A 56 -15.32 -15.61 9.77
C ASP A 56 -15.61 -14.17 10.23
N ASP A 57 -16.76 -13.93 10.86
CA ASP A 57 -17.20 -12.65 11.41
C ASP A 57 -16.45 -12.24 12.69
N VAL A 58 -15.95 -13.21 13.47
CA VAL A 58 -15.19 -12.94 14.70
C VAL A 58 -13.70 -13.02 14.41
N LYS A 59 -12.91 -11.96 14.63
CA LYS A 59 -11.46 -11.99 14.42
C LYS A 59 -10.76 -13.09 15.26
N ASN A 60 -9.75 -13.75 14.69
CA ASN A 60 -8.96 -14.74 15.42
C ASN A 60 -8.36 -14.16 16.71
N PHE A 61 -8.28 -14.96 17.77
CA PHE A 61 -7.84 -14.55 19.11
C PHE A 61 -8.70 -13.45 19.72
N SER A 62 -10.02 -13.55 19.59
CA SER A 62 -10.97 -12.59 20.18
C SER A 62 -12.11 -13.32 20.87
N TYR A 63 -12.70 -12.66 21.87
CA TYR A 63 -13.90 -13.15 22.54
C TYR A 63 -15.16 -12.92 21.69
N THR A 64 -16.16 -13.76 21.91
CA THR A 64 -17.52 -13.61 21.39
C THR A 64 -18.52 -14.22 22.37
N ILE A 65 -19.82 -13.95 22.16
CA ILE A 65 -20.91 -14.48 22.97
C ILE A 65 -21.80 -15.33 22.08
N ILE A 66 -22.01 -16.58 22.46
CA ILE A 66 -22.88 -17.54 21.74
C ILE A 66 -23.77 -18.21 22.79
N ASP A 67 -25.08 -18.16 22.59
CA ASP A 67 -26.09 -18.68 23.54
C ASP A 67 -25.86 -18.20 24.99
N ASP A 68 -25.62 -16.90 25.12
CA ASP A 68 -25.27 -16.21 26.37
C ASP A 68 -23.89 -16.54 26.94
N GLU A 69 -23.20 -17.58 26.48
CA GLU A 69 -21.90 -18.06 26.98
C GLU A 69 -20.69 -17.39 26.31
N VAL A 70 -19.55 -17.34 27.01
CA VAL A 70 -18.31 -16.75 26.48
C VAL A 70 -17.53 -17.79 25.69
N TYR A 71 -17.24 -17.44 24.44
CA TYR A 71 -16.34 -18.20 23.59
C TYR A 71 -15.13 -17.35 23.21
N TYR A 72 -14.02 -18.01 22.94
CA TYR A 72 -12.79 -17.40 22.44
C TYR A 72 -12.37 -18.08 21.14
N ARG A 73 -12.12 -17.31 20.09
CA ARG A 73 -11.73 -17.85 18.79
C ARG A 73 -10.25 -18.24 18.80
N GLU A 74 -9.98 -19.53 18.63
CA GLU A 74 -8.65 -20.09 18.41
C GLU A 74 -8.62 -20.73 17.02
N ASN A 75 -8.14 -19.96 16.04
CA ASN A 75 -8.08 -20.30 14.62
C ASN A 75 -9.46 -20.66 14.04
N SER A 76 -9.73 -21.95 13.85
CA SER A 76 -10.96 -22.47 13.24
C SER A 76 -11.99 -22.94 14.27
N LEU A 77 -11.74 -22.74 15.56
CA LEU A 77 -12.60 -23.20 16.65
C LEU A 77 -12.99 -22.03 17.56
N PHE A 78 -14.24 -22.02 18.00
CA PHE A 78 -14.68 -21.29 19.18
C PHE A 78 -14.54 -22.19 20.39
N VAL A 79 -13.73 -21.76 21.34
CA VAL A 79 -13.43 -22.47 22.58
C VAL A 79 -14.26 -21.84 23.70
N LYS A 80 -15.18 -22.60 24.31
CA LYS A 80 -15.95 -22.11 25.46
C LYS A 80 -14.99 -21.80 26.62
N LYS A 81 -15.10 -20.62 27.22
CA LYS A 81 -14.28 -20.22 28.37
C LYS A 81 -15.15 -20.21 29.62
N GLU A 82 -14.82 -21.06 30.58
CA GLU A 82 -15.43 -21.05 31.90
C GLU A 82 -14.98 -19.80 32.66
N VAL A 83 -15.89 -18.83 32.80
CA VAL A 83 -15.64 -17.55 33.46
C VAL A 83 -16.71 -17.27 34.50
N THR A 84 -16.34 -16.57 35.57
CA THR A 84 -17.32 -16.11 36.57
C THR A 84 -18.36 -15.19 35.93
N ASP A 85 -19.60 -15.16 36.46
CA ASP A 85 -20.68 -14.28 35.97
C ASP A 85 -20.26 -12.80 35.87
N LYS A 86 -19.44 -12.34 36.83
CA LYS A 86 -18.89 -10.98 36.81
C LYS A 86 -17.99 -10.73 35.60
N ASN A 87 -17.13 -11.69 35.24
CA ASN A 87 -16.27 -11.57 34.06
C ASN A 87 -17.05 -11.77 32.77
N LYS A 88 -18.09 -12.62 32.79
CA LYS A 88 -19.03 -12.79 31.67
C LYS A 88 -19.73 -11.47 31.33
N GLU A 89 -20.28 -10.77 32.32
CA GLU A 89 -20.87 -9.43 32.13
C GLU A 89 -19.82 -8.42 31.64
N LYS A 90 -18.62 -8.43 32.23
CA LYS A 90 -17.52 -7.56 31.79
C LYS A 90 -17.15 -7.76 30.33
N ILE A 91 -17.03 -9.02 29.88
CA ILE A 91 -16.71 -9.34 28.48
C ILE A 91 -17.83 -8.88 27.55
N LYS A 92 -19.11 -9.06 27.93
CA LYS A 92 -20.25 -8.53 27.16
C LYS A 92 -20.18 -7.02 27.00
N ASP A 93 -19.99 -6.28 28.09
CA ASP A 93 -19.91 -4.82 28.06
C ASP A 93 -18.65 -4.35 27.29
N TYR A 94 -17.54 -5.09 27.38
CA TYR A 94 -16.30 -4.83 26.61
C TYR A 94 -16.51 -5.03 25.11
N LEU A 95 -17.20 -6.09 24.69
CA LEU A 95 -17.48 -6.34 23.27
C LEU A 95 -18.36 -5.23 22.68
N ALA A 96 -19.36 -4.76 23.42
CA ALA A 96 -20.17 -3.61 23.02
C ALA A 96 -19.31 -2.33 22.88
N LEU A 97 -18.34 -2.11 23.76
CA LEU A 97 -17.39 -1.00 23.66
C LEU A 97 -16.48 -1.12 22.43
N ASN A 98 -15.98 -2.32 22.14
CA ASN A 98 -15.16 -2.61 20.97
C ASN A 98 -15.94 -2.34 19.67
N ASP A 99 -17.21 -2.76 19.60
CA ASP A 99 -18.05 -2.55 18.43
C ASP A 99 -18.36 -1.07 18.21
N ALA A 100 -18.69 -0.32 19.26
CA ALA A 100 -18.89 1.12 19.19
C ALA A 100 -17.61 1.86 18.74
N LEU A 101 -16.44 1.42 19.22
CA LEU A 101 -15.15 1.98 18.82
C LEU A 101 -14.84 1.71 17.35
N LYS A 102 -15.06 0.47 16.89
CA LYS A 102 -14.87 0.08 15.48
C LYS A 102 -15.81 0.85 14.55
N ASP A 103 -17.03 1.10 14.97
CA ASP A 103 -18.00 1.92 14.21
C ASP A 103 -17.54 3.37 14.06
N VAL A 104 -17.02 3.99 15.13
CA VAL A 104 -16.41 5.33 15.05
C VAL A 104 -15.23 5.33 14.08
N ILE A 105 -14.31 4.37 14.20
CA ILE A 105 -13.15 4.26 13.31
C ILE A 105 -13.56 4.10 11.85
N TYR A 106 -14.54 3.22 11.58
CA TYR A 106 -15.07 2.99 10.25
C TYR A 106 -15.65 4.28 9.67
N LYS A 107 -16.53 4.97 10.40
CA LYS A 107 -17.12 6.23 9.94
C LYS A 107 -16.12 7.37 9.77
N GLN A 108 -15.05 7.41 10.57
CA GLN A 108 -14.00 8.41 10.40
C GLN A 108 -13.12 8.14 9.17
N LYS A 109 -12.85 6.85 8.91
CA LYS A 109 -12.05 6.38 7.77
C LYS A 109 -12.81 6.55 6.45
N GLU A 110 -14.09 6.21 6.45
CA GLU A 110 -14.97 6.37 5.30
C GLU A 110 -15.51 7.81 5.23
N ASP A 111 -16.02 8.22 4.07
CA ASP A 111 -16.40 9.62 3.76
C ASP A 111 -17.77 10.02 4.35
N PHE A 112 -18.05 9.62 5.60
CA PHE A 112 -19.28 9.97 6.30
C PHE A 112 -19.28 11.42 6.76
N SER A 113 -20.49 11.98 6.85
CA SER A 113 -20.69 13.35 7.31
C SER A 113 -20.27 13.53 8.77
N ASP A 114 -19.91 14.75 9.15
CA ASP A 114 -19.52 15.06 10.51
C ASP A 114 -20.64 14.82 11.53
N ASP A 115 -21.92 14.91 11.12
CA ASP A 115 -23.06 14.59 11.97
C ASP A 115 -23.13 13.08 12.28
N GLU A 116 -22.86 12.23 11.30
CA GLU A 116 -22.84 10.77 11.47
C GLU A 116 -21.67 10.30 12.34
N VAL A 117 -20.49 10.91 12.14
CA VAL A 117 -19.32 10.66 13.01
C VAL A 117 -19.64 11.08 14.44
N ARG A 118 -20.24 12.26 14.64
CA ARG A 118 -20.63 12.75 15.96
C ARG A 118 -21.60 11.82 16.67
N LYS A 119 -22.64 11.31 15.98
CA LYS A 119 -23.58 10.33 16.55
C LYS A 119 -22.89 9.05 17.00
N ALA A 120 -21.93 8.55 16.22
CA ALA A 120 -21.15 7.37 16.63
C ALA A 120 -20.25 7.67 17.83
N GLN A 121 -19.66 8.87 17.91
CA GLN A 121 -18.87 9.30 19.07
C GLN A 121 -19.73 9.47 20.33
N GLU A 122 -20.95 10.00 20.21
CA GLU A 122 -21.93 10.04 21.29
C GLU A 122 -22.24 8.63 21.78
N LYS A 123 -22.46 7.69 20.86
CA LYS A 123 -22.71 6.28 21.22
C LYS A 123 -21.51 5.64 21.92
N LEU A 124 -20.30 5.88 21.43
CA LEU A 124 -19.08 5.41 22.06
C LEU A 124 -18.92 5.97 23.48
N ASN A 125 -19.25 7.25 23.70
CA ASN A 125 -19.24 7.85 25.04
C ASN A 125 -20.24 7.16 25.98
N GLU A 126 -21.49 6.93 25.55
CA GLU A 126 -22.50 6.25 26.36
C GLU A 126 -22.07 4.84 26.80
N VAL A 127 -21.53 4.06 25.86
CA VAL A 127 -21.08 2.68 26.12
C VAL A 127 -19.86 2.68 27.03
N TYR A 128 -18.89 3.58 26.80
CA TYR A 128 -17.72 3.73 27.65
C TYR A 128 -18.09 4.17 29.08
N ASP A 129 -18.98 5.15 29.24
CA ASP A 129 -19.39 5.64 30.56
C ASP A 129 -20.15 4.55 31.33
N SER A 130 -20.94 3.73 30.62
CA SER A 130 -21.61 2.56 31.20
C SER A 130 -20.62 1.48 31.63
N PHE A 131 -19.64 1.16 30.77
CA PHE A 131 -18.58 0.18 31.07
C PHE A 131 -17.75 0.64 32.27
N SER A 132 -17.25 1.88 32.25
CA SER A 132 -16.36 2.42 33.28
C SER A 132 -17.04 2.56 34.64
N LYS A 133 -18.34 2.89 34.67
CA LYS A 133 -19.12 2.93 35.91
C LYS A 133 -19.26 1.56 36.57
N LYS A 134 -19.37 0.48 35.79
CA LYS A 134 -19.53 -0.89 36.30
C LYS A 134 -18.21 -1.57 36.61
N HIS A 135 -17.24 -1.45 35.71
CA HIS A 135 -16.00 -2.25 35.69
C HIS A 135 -14.73 -1.41 35.95
N GLY A 136 -14.86 -0.10 36.14
CA GLY A 136 -13.75 0.85 36.20
C GLY A 136 -13.15 1.13 34.81
N TYR A 137 -12.12 1.97 34.76
CA TYR A 137 -11.42 2.33 33.51
C TYR A 137 -10.88 1.11 32.77
N VAL A 138 -10.83 1.18 31.43
CA VAL A 138 -10.41 0.08 30.55
C VAL A 138 -9.03 -0.44 30.93
N ASN A 139 -8.09 0.46 31.21
CA ASN A 139 -6.70 0.10 31.51
C ASN A 139 -6.43 -0.28 32.97
N ASN A 140 -7.46 -0.35 33.82
CA ASN A 140 -7.24 -0.77 35.20
C ASN A 140 -6.72 -2.21 35.28
N LEU A 141 -6.03 -2.54 36.38
CA LEU A 141 -5.39 -3.85 36.56
C LEU A 141 -6.35 -5.04 36.42
N SER A 142 -7.60 -4.91 36.86
CA SER A 142 -8.60 -5.99 36.76
C SER A 142 -9.04 -6.23 35.32
N ASN A 143 -9.26 -5.17 34.55
CA ASN A 143 -9.71 -5.23 33.17
C ASN A 143 -8.59 -5.71 32.26
N THR A 144 -7.38 -5.14 32.39
CA THR A 144 -6.20 -5.58 31.66
C THR A 144 -5.92 -7.07 31.88
N ARG A 145 -6.01 -7.58 33.11
CA ARG A 145 -5.82 -9.02 33.38
C ARG A 145 -6.87 -9.90 32.71
N SER A 146 -8.13 -9.47 32.68
CA SER A 146 -9.24 -10.25 32.12
C SER A 146 -9.36 -10.18 30.61
N LEU A 147 -8.87 -9.11 29.98
CA LEU A 147 -9.16 -8.79 28.58
C LEU A 147 -7.92 -8.77 27.67
N LYS A 148 -6.70 -8.78 28.22
CA LYS A 148 -5.43 -8.73 27.45
C LYS A 148 -5.26 -9.82 26.39
N GLU A 149 -5.96 -10.93 26.51
CA GLU A 149 -5.90 -12.03 25.54
C GLU A 149 -6.69 -11.70 24.27
N ASP A 150 -7.61 -10.75 24.32
CA ASP A 150 -8.38 -10.31 23.16
C ASP A 150 -7.51 -9.49 22.20
N SER A 151 -7.51 -9.86 20.93
CA SER A 151 -6.71 -9.21 19.88
C SER A 151 -7.12 -7.76 19.60
N ASN A 152 -8.28 -7.31 20.09
CA ASN A 152 -8.74 -5.92 19.98
C ASN A 152 -8.42 -5.11 21.25
N PHE A 153 -7.99 -5.76 22.34
CA PHE A 153 -7.74 -5.05 23.60
C PHE A 153 -6.73 -3.91 23.46
N PRO A 154 -5.60 -4.03 22.72
CA PRO A 154 -4.69 -2.91 22.52
C PRO A 154 -5.35 -1.68 21.88
N LEU A 155 -6.29 -1.89 20.96
CA LEU A 155 -7.05 -0.80 20.33
C LEU A 155 -8.00 -0.15 21.33
N VAL A 156 -8.77 -0.95 22.08
CA VAL A 156 -9.69 -0.42 23.10
C VAL A 156 -8.93 0.27 24.23
N SER A 157 -7.79 -0.27 24.64
CA SER A 157 -6.87 0.34 25.62
C SER A 157 -6.41 1.73 25.20
N SER A 158 -6.13 1.93 23.90
CA SER A 158 -5.63 3.21 23.37
C SER A 158 -6.62 4.39 23.42
N ILE A 159 -7.89 4.13 23.74
CA ILE A 159 -8.91 5.19 23.85
C ILE A 159 -8.81 5.94 25.18
N GLU A 160 -7.97 5.51 26.11
CA GLU A 160 -7.67 6.24 27.36
C GLU A 160 -6.26 6.82 27.30
N ILE A 161 -6.13 8.06 27.76
CA ILE A 161 -4.84 8.72 27.97
C ILE A 161 -4.40 8.36 29.39
N LEU A 162 -3.19 7.82 29.52
CA LEU A 162 -2.58 7.49 30.80
C LEU A 162 -1.57 8.56 31.21
N ASP A 163 -1.30 8.68 32.51
CA ASP A 163 -0.19 9.49 33.04
C ASP A 163 1.13 8.71 33.09
N GLU A 164 2.18 9.32 33.68
CA GLU A 164 3.50 8.70 33.80
C GLU A 164 3.53 7.45 34.70
N GLU A 165 2.50 7.26 35.53
CA GLU A 165 2.34 6.14 36.45
C GLU A 165 1.35 5.08 35.91
N GLU A 166 0.99 5.15 34.62
CA GLU A 166 0.00 4.29 33.94
C GLU A 166 -1.43 4.39 34.50
N ASN A 167 -1.76 5.48 35.20
CA ASN A 167 -3.12 5.72 35.69
C ASN A 167 -3.96 6.47 34.66
N PHE A 168 -5.28 6.27 34.70
CA PHE A 168 -6.22 7.00 33.85
C PHE A 168 -6.10 8.52 34.09
N LYS A 169 -5.80 9.26 33.03
CA LYS A 169 -5.72 10.72 33.03
C LYS A 169 -6.93 11.35 32.37
N ALA A 170 -7.31 10.88 31.18
CA ALA A 170 -8.42 11.42 30.41
C ALA A 170 -8.92 10.45 29.33
N LYS A 171 -10.12 10.71 28.80
CA LYS A 171 -10.57 10.10 27.54
C LYS A 171 -9.71 10.57 26.37
N GLY A 172 -9.47 9.68 25.41
CA GLY A 172 -8.75 9.97 24.19
C GLY A 172 -9.52 10.87 23.22
N ASP A 173 -8.79 11.41 22.25
CA ASP A 173 -9.33 12.35 21.27
C ASP A 173 -10.47 11.77 20.41
N ILE A 174 -10.49 10.44 20.23
CA ILE A 174 -11.49 9.73 19.43
C ILE A 174 -12.94 9.92 19.92
N PHE A 175 -13.12 10.30 21.19
CA PHE A 175 -14.43 10.57 21.79
C PHE A 175 -15.02 11.93 21.40
N SER A 176 -14.22 12.87 20.86
CA SER A 176 -14.65 14.27 20.70
C SER A 176 -14.34 14.88 19.33
N LYS A 177 -13.37 14.35 18.60
CA LYS A 177 -12.98 14.86 17.27
C LYS A 177 -12.56 13.74 16.33
N ARG A 178 -12.58 14.04 15.03
CA ARG A 178 -12.06 13.14 13.99
C ARG A 178 -10.55 13.00 14.18
N THR A 179 -10.09 11.79 14.49
CA THR A 179 -8.67 11.44 14.65
C THR A 179 -8.11 10.77 13.41
N ILE A 180 -8.97 10.16 12.60
CA ILE A 180 -8.62 9.51 11.34
C ILE A 180 -9.26 10.33 10.22
N THR A 181 -8.44 11.00 9.41
CA THR A 181 -8.92 11.74 8.23
C THR A 181 -8.47 11.00 6.98
N LYS A 182 -9.40 10.74 6.05
CA LYS A 182 -9.07 10.22 4.72
C LYS A 182 -8.06 11.17 4.07
N ALA A 183 -7.07 10.60 3.36
CA ALA A 183 -6.24 11.41 2.47
C ALA A 183 -7.19 12.09 1.47
N LYS A 184 -7.34 13.43 1.57
CA LYS A 184 -8.07 14.18 0.56
C LYS A 184 -7.31 14.00 -0.75
N THR A 185 -7.92 13.29 -1.68
CA THR A 185 -7.47 13.29 -3.07
C THR A 185 -7.69 14.69 -3.58
N ILE A 186 -6.60 15.39 -3.88
CA ILE A 186 -6.69 16.68 -4.54
C ILE A 186 -7.23 16.40 -5.94
N ASP A 187 -8.35 17.03 -6.27
CA ASP A 187 -9.07 16.84 -7.53
C ASP A 187 -8.72 17.93 -8.55
N HIS A 188 -8.20 19.07 -8.09
CA HIS A 188 -7.75 20.16 -8.94
C HIS A 188 -6.59 20.96 -8.33
N VAL A 189 -5.69 21.43 -9.20
CA VAL A 189 -4.68 22.45 -8.88
C VAL A 189 -4.58 23.46 -10.02
N ASP A 190 -4.30 24.72 -9.67
CA ASP A 190 -4.26 25.82 -10.64
C ASP A 190 -2.97 25.81 -11.47
N THR A 191 -1.87 25.30 -10.89
CA THR A 191 -0.54 25.42 -11.49
C THR A 191 0.12 24.08 -11.81
N SER A 192 0.93 24.05 -12.87
CA SER A 192 1.68 22.86 -13.26
C SER A 192 2.74 22.47 -12.21
N ILE A 193 3.26 23.44 -11.46
CA ILE A 193 4.24 23.18 -10.40
C ILE A 193 3.60 22.46 -9.20
N GLU A 194 2.37 22.83 -8.82
CA GLU A 194 1.62 22.10 -7.78
C GLU A 194 1.30 20.68 -8.24
N ALA A 195 0.88 20.52 -9.51
CA ALA A 195 0.65 19.20 -10.09
C ALA A 195 1.92 18.34 -10.09
N LEU A 196 3.08 18.93 -10.37
CA LEU A 196 4.38 18.24 -10.32
C LEU A 196 4.70 17.75 -8.91
N VAL A 197 4.51 18.60 -7.89
CA VAL A 197 4.73 18.23 -6.49
C VAL A 197 3.83 17.06 -6.09
N LEU A 198 2.54 17.09 -6.48
CA LEU A 198 1.60 16.01 -6.21
C LEU A 198 1.96 14.72 -6.95
N SER A 199 2.37 14.82 -8.22
CA SER A 199 2.86 13.68 -8.98
C SER A 199 4.05 13.01 -8.29
N MET A 200 5.03 13.80 -7.85
CA MET A 200 6.19 13.27 -7.13
C MET A 200 5.81 12.65 -5.78
N SER A 201 4.86 13.25 -5.05
CA SER A 201 4.41 12.75 -3.75
C SER A 201 3.56 11.48 -3.84
N GLU A 202 2.68 11.37 -4.84
CA GLU A 202 1.72 10.28 -4.96
C GLU A 202 2.19 9.16 -5.89
N LYS A 203 2.90 9.50 -6.97
CA LYS A 203 3.38 8.53 -7.98
C LYS A 203 4.85 8.20 -7.84
N GLY A 204 5.65 9.08 -7.23
CA GLY A 204 7.10 8.92 -7.11
C GLY A 204 7.90 9.24 -8.37
N TYR A 205 7.25 9.76 -9.41
CA TYR A 205 7.86 10.20 -10.67
C TYR A 205 6.99 11.28 -11.35
N VAL A 206 7.49 11.88 -12.43
CA VAL A 206 6.75 12.86 -13.25
C VAL A 206 5.74 12.14 -14.14
N ASP A 207 4.48 12.13 -13.71
CA ASP A 207 3.34 11.48 -14.36
C ASP A 207 2.43 12.54 -15.01
N PHE A 208 2.63 12.75 -16.32
CA PHE A 208 1.87 13.76 -17.06
C PHE A 208 0.38 13.44 -17.21
N GLU A 209 -0.03 12.17 -17.14
CA GLU A 209 -1.44 11.81 -17.21
C GLU A 209 -2.15 12.23 -15.92
N TYR A 210 -1.51 11.95 -14.78
CA TYR A 210 -1.98 12.39 -13.46
C TYR A 210 -1.95 13.93 -13.34
N MET A 211 -0.88 14.58 -13.77
CA MET A 211 -0.81 16.05 -13.74
C MET A 211 -1.86 16.70 -14.65
N GLY A 212 -2.13 16.09 -15.81
CA GLY A 212 -3.17 16.53 -16.73
C GLY A 212 -4.57 16.36 -16.15
N SER A 213 -4.83 15.29 -15.39
CA SER A 213 -6.14 15.11 -14.73
C SER A 213 -6.41 16.15 -13.63
N LEU A 214 -5.36 16.62 -12.94
CA LEU A 214 -5.47 17.67 -11.92
C LEU A 214 -5.62 19.07 -12.50
N THR A 215 -4.93 19.38 -13.61
CA THR A 215 -4.86 20.74 -14.16
C THR A 215 -5.77 20.98 -15.37
N GLY A 216 -6.23 19.91 -16.02
CA GLY A 216 -6.89 19.95 -17.32
C GLY A 216 -5.96 20.27 -18.49
N LYS A 217 -4.63 20.31 -18.26
CA LYS A 217 -3.63 20.64 -19.28
C LYS A 217 -3.12 19.38 -19.99
N ASP A 218 -2.79 19.53 -21.27
CA ASP A 218 -2.12 18.49 -22.03
C ASP A 218 -0.61 18.47 -21.78
N ARG A 219 0.02 17.34 -22.13
CA ARG A 219 1.45 17.10 -21.90
C ARG A 219 2.37 18.20 -22.48
N PRO A 220 2.18 18.70 -23.72
CA PRO A 220 3.05 19.75 -24.26
C PRO A 220 3.02 21.04 -23.44
N ASN A 221 1.84 21.48 -23.00
CA ASN A 221 1.72 22.68 -22.17
C ASN A 221 2.34 22.47 -20.79
N LEU A 222 2.17 21.29 -20.19
CA LEU A 222 2.83 20.94 -18.92
C LEU A 222 4.36 20.99 -19.05
N ILE A 223 4.94 20.44 -20.13
CA ILE A 223 6.39 20.48 -20.38
C ILE A 223 6.88 21.92 -20.54
N GLU A 224 6.13 22.75 -21.26
CA GLU A 224 6.49 24.16 -21.49
C GLU A 224 6.48 24.97 -20.20
N GLU A 225 5.42 24.84 -19.40
CA GLU A 225 5.28 25.56 -18.13
C GLU A 225 6.29 25.08 -17.07
N LEU A 226 6.74 23.83 -17.14
CA LEU A 226 7.71 23.24 -16.20
C LEU A 226 9.16 23.33 -16.68
N ARG A 227 9.43 24.12 -17.73
CA ARG A 227 10.81 24.38 -18.17
C ARG A 227 11.67 24.89 -17.01
N GLY A 228 12.79 24.20 -16.79
CA GLY A 228 13.72 24.53 -15.71
C GLY A 228 13.46 23.77 -14.40
N GLU A 229 12.24 23.22 -14.22
CA GLU A 229 11.83 22.44 -13.05
C GLU A 229 11.85 20.93 -13.34
N ILE A 230 11.69 20.53 -14.60
CA ILE A 230 11.86 19.15 -15.06
C ILE A 230 12.88 19.06 -16.19
N TYR A 231 13.56 17.91 -16.27
CA TYR A 231 14.54 17.60 -17.31
C TYR A 231 14.33 16.19 -17.84
N LEU A 232 14.61 16.01 -19.13
CA LEU A 232 14.58 14.69 -19.73
C LEU A 232 15.77 13.86 -19.25
N ASN A 233 15.49 12.68 -18.69
CA ASN A 233 16.52 11.80 -18.15
C ASN A 233 17.12 10.92 -19.25
N ILE A 234 18.26 11.35 -19.79
CA ILE A 234 19.02 10.62 -20.80
C ILE A 234 20.18 9.90 -20.10
N ARG A 235 20.13 8.57 -20.07
CA ARG A 235 21.04 7.73 -19.25
C ARG A 235 22.08 6.96 -20.06
N GLU A 236 21.88 6.83 -21.36
CA GLU A 236 22.70 5.99 -22.24
C GLU A 236 23.35 6.84 -23.31
N GLU A 237 24.65 6.67 -23.53
CA GLU A 237 25.37 7.30 -24.65
C GLU A 237 24.87 6.82 -26.00
N GLN A 238 25.07 7.64 -27.03
CA GLN A 238 24.74 7.26 -28.39
C GLN A 238 25.65 6.17 -28.95
N ASN A 239 25.06 5.25 -29.71
CA ASN A 239 25.82 4.22 -30.39
C ASN A 239 26.41 4.74 -31.71
N PHE A 240 27.72 5.00 -31.72
CA PHE A 240 28.42 5.49 -32.91
C PHE A 240 28.63 4.44 -34.02
N TYR A 241 28.42 3.14 -33.73
CA TYR A 241 28.60 2.06 -34.72
C TYR A 241 27.42 1.90 -35.69
N ARG A 242 26.29 2.59 -35.45
CA ARG A 242 25.13 2.61 -36.35
C ARG A 242 24.80 4.04 -36.80
N PRO A 243 24.20 4.25 -37.99
CA PRO A 243 23.63 5.54 -38.37
C PRO A 243 22.56 5.99 -37.39
N LEU A 244 22.36 7.31 -37.26
CA LEU A 244 21.28 7.88 -36.48
C LEU A 244 19.94 7.52 -37.12
N SER A 245 19.02 6.93 -36.36
CA SER A 245 17.67 6.67 -36.84
C SER A 245 16.73 7.85 -36.56
N PHE A 246 15.87 8.16 -37.54
CA PHE A 246 14.77 9.11 -37.37
C PHE A 246 13.47 8.43 -36.92
N ASN A 247 13.44 7.10 -36.83
CA ASN A 247 12.30 6.38 -36.28
C ASN A 247 12.27 6.54 -34.75
N LEU A 248 11.14 7.00 -34.21
CA LEU A 248 10.97 7.27 -32.78
C LEU A 248 11.09 6.02 -31.92
N GLU A 249 10.81 4.83 -32.48
CA GLU A 249 10.92 3.55 -31.77
C GLU A 249 12.38 3.19 -31.45
N ASP A 250 13.33 3.64 -32.26
CA ASP A 250 14.77 3.36 -32.06
C ASP A 250 15.37 4.15 -30.90
N GLY A 251 14.69 5.23 -30.49
CA GLY A 251 15.08 6.04 -29.36
C GLY A 251 16.32 6.89 -29.61
N ASP A 252 16.74 7.11 -30.86
CA ASP A 252 17.93 7.91 -31.17
C ASP A 252 17.66 9.43 -31.05
N LEU A 253 16.39 9.84 -30.99
CA LEU A 253 15.93 11.23 -30.87
C LEU A 253 15.20 11.47 -29.53
N PRO A 254 15.91 11.57 -28.39
CA PRO A 254 15.31 11.50 -27.05
C PRO A 254 14.17 12.50 -26.83
N PHE A 255 14.32 13.74 -27.29
CA PHE A 255 13.28 14.78 -27.16
C PHE A 255 12.04 14.51 -28.01
N ALA A 256 12.21 13.97 -29.22
CA ALA A 256 11.07 13.62 -30.09
C ALA A 256 10.35 12.37 -29.55
N CYS A 257 11.11 11.39 -29.08
CA CYS A 257 10.58 10.18 -28.44
C CYS A 257 9.75 10.52 -27.19
N ALA A 258 10.22 11.46 -26.36
CA ALA A 258 9.55 11.87 -25.13
C ALA A 258 8.25 12.66 -25.34
N ASN A 259 8.04 13.23 -26.53
CA ASN A 259 6.83 13.99 -26.87
C ASN A 259 5.73 13.12 -27.51
N GLY A 260 6.11 12.08 -28.26
CA GLY A 260 5.17 11.28 -29.07
C GLY A 260 4.61 10.03 -28.40
N SER A 261 5.28 9.48 -27.37
CA SER A 261 4.79 8.33 -26.62
C SER A 261 5.45 8.25 -25.25
N ASN A 262 4.83 7.55 -24.32
CA ASN A 262 5.39 7.27 -23.00
C ASN A 262 6.53 6.24 -23.13
N SER A 263 7.59 6.61 -23.84
CA SER A 263 8.76 5.79 -24.01
C SER A 263 9.42 5.64 -22.65
N TYR A 264 9.31 4.45 -22.06
CA TYR A 264 9.99 4.07 -20.80
C TYR A 264 11.51 4.33 -20.85
N LYS A 265 12.07 4.54 -22.05
CA LYS A 265 13.47 4.90 -22.26
C LYS A 265 13.80 6.33 -21.79
N TYR A 266 12.88 7.28 -21.96
CA TYR A 266 13.13 8.70 -21.67
C TYR A 266 12.00 9.31 -20.81
N GLY A 267 12.15 9.18 -19.50
CA GLY A 267 11.29 9.84 -18.51
C GLY A 267 11.74 11.26 -18.19
N TYR A 268 10.81 12.12 -17.78
CA TYR A 268 11.16 13.38 -17.14
C TYR A 268 11.43 13.16 -15.66
N VAL A 269 12.42 13.88 -15.13
CA VAL A 269 12.76 13.90 -13.70
C VAL A 269 12.83 15.34 -13.22
N THR A 270 12.72 15.55 -11.92
CA THR A 270 12.82 16.89 -11.33
C THR A 270 14.23 17.45 -11.50
N LYS A 271 14.33 18.78 -11.45
CA LYS A 271 15.59 19.52 -11.40
C LYS A 271 16.55 18.97 -10.35
N ASP A 272 16.06 18.68 -9.15
CA ASP A 272 16.90 18.19 -8.05
C ASP A 272 17.49 16.80 -8.32
N GLU A 273 16.72 15.91 -8.94
CA GLU A 273 17.22 14.59 -9.37
C GLU A 273 18.19 14.74 -10.55
N TYR A 274 17.88 15.60 -11.52
CA TYR A 274 18.72 15.78 -12.69
C TYR A 274 20.06 16.43 -12.35
N LEU A 275 20.07 17.43 -11.47
CA LEU A 275 21.25 18.19 -11.09
C LEU A 275 22.02 17.59 -9.89
N SER A 276 21.67 16.39 -9.45
CA SER A 276 22.41 15.63 -8.43
C SER A 276 23.21 14.47 -9.03
N GLY A 277 24.08 13.86 -8.23
CA GLY A 277 24.93 12.74 -8.66
C GLY A 277 26.10 13.15 -9.55
N ASN A 278 26.55 12.26 -10.45
CA ASN A 278 27.67 12.54 -11.34
C ASN A 278 27.23 13.38 -12.55
N ILE A 279 27.22 14.70 -12.36
CA ILE A 279 26.85 15.67 -13.41
C ILE A 279 27.79 15.56 -14.63
N ARG A 280 29.06 15.18 -14.44
CA ARG A 280 30.00 15.05 -15.57
C ARG A 280 29.60 13.92 -16.51
N ASP A 281 29.17 12.79 -15.98
CA ASP A 281 28.69 11.65 -16.79
C ASP A 281 27.42 12.04 -17.54
N LYS A 282 26.49 12.75 -16.88
CA LYS A 282 25.27 13.26 -17.52
C LYS A 282 25.59 14.22 -18.67
N ILE A 283 26.56 15.13 -18.50
CA ILE A 283 27.03 16.03 -19.57
C ILE A 283 27.68 15.22 -20.70
N ALA A 284 28.54 14.25 -20.39
CA ALA A 284 29.20 13.41 -21.40
C ALA A 284 28.18 12.64 -22.25
N ILE A 285 27.12 12.12 -21.62
CA ILE A 285 25.99 11.49 -22.32
C ILE A 285 25.35 12.49 -23.28
N VAL A 286 24.96 13.69 -22.82
CA VAL A 286 24.34 14.71 -23.69
C VAL A 286 25.28 15.12 -24.84
N ASP A 287 26.57 15.29 -24.57
CA ASP A 287 27.59 15.60 -25.57
C ASP A 287 27.72 14.50 -26.63
N SER A 288 27.51 13.22 -26.25
CA SER A 288 27.47 12.10 -27.20
C SER A 288 26.32 12.26 -28.21
N TYR A 289 25.12 12.68 -27.77
CA TYR A 289 23.99 12.94 -28.66
C TYR A 289 24.25 14.15 -29.56
N LEU A 290 24.77 15.25 -29.01
CA LEU A 290 25.13 16.44 -29.77
C LEU A 290 26.18 16.13 -30.85
N SER A 291 27.19 15.33 -30.50
CA SER A 291 28.23 14.91 -31.43
C SER A 291 27.68 14.04 -32.55
N LYS A 292 26.80 13.08 -32.23
CA LYS A 292 26.15 12.22 -33.22
C LYS A 292 25.27 13.03 -34.17
N LEU A 293 24.46 13.97 -33.66
CA LEU A 293 23.64 14.86 -34.49
C LEU A 293 24.49 15.70 -35.43
N ARG A 294 25.58 16.30 -34.95
CA ARG A 294 26.52 17.07 -35.79
C ARG A 294 27.21 16.20 -36.85
N GLN A 295 27.53 14.95 -36.51
CA GLN A 295 28.09 14.00 -37.48
C GLN A 295 27.05 13.68 -38.57
N THR A 296 25.83 13.32 -38.17
CA THR A 296 24.75 13.02 -39.10
C THR A 296 24.41 14.23 -39.98
N GLU A 297 24.41 15.44 -39.43
CA GLU A 297 24.20 16.68 -40.19
C GLU A 297 25.23 16.87 -41.32
N ARG A 298 26.51 16.55 -41.06
CA ARG A 298 27.57 16.58 -42.08
C ARG A 298 27.42 15.47 -43.13
N GLU A 299 26.82 14.34 -42.74
CA GLU A 299 26.60 13.18 -43.60
C GLU A 299 25.28 13.26 -44.39
N LEU A 300 24.31 14.10 -43.97
CA LEU A 300 23.00 14.31 -44.63
C LEU A 300 23.08 14.47 -46.15
N PRO A 301 24.03 15.26 -46.71
CA PRO A 301 24.15 15.41 -48.16
C PRO A 301 24.43 14.10 -48.91
N HIS A 302 25.04 13.12 -48.24
CA HIS A 302 25.43 11.80 -48.75
C HIS A 302 24.44 10.69 -48.39
N LEU A 303 23.52 10.93 -47.45
CA LEU A 303 22.49 10.00 -46.99
C LEU A 303 21.20 10.05 -47.84
N GLY A 304 21.17 10.86 -48.90
CA GLY A 304 19.98 11.00 -49.74
C GLY A 304 18.92 11.94 -49.15
N TYR A 305 19.30 12.88 -48.27
CA TYR A 305 18.40 13.90 -47.74
C TYR A 305 18.88 15.32 -48.13
N ALA A 306 17.95 16.25 -48.33
CA ALA A 306 18.20 17.67 -48.57
C ALA A 306 18.53 18.40 -47.25
N GLU A 307 19.07 19.62 -47.32
CA GLU A 307 19.40 20.43 -46.14
C GLU A 307 18.18 20.75 -45.25
N ASP A 308 16.96 20.62 -45.78
CA ASP A 308 15.70 20.75 -45.05
C ASP A 308 15.23 19.44 -44.38
N GLY A 309 16.02 18.36 -44.48
CA GLY A 309 15.74 17.06 -43.87
C GLY A 309 14.78 16.16 -44.65
N LYS A 310 14.38 16.51 -45.89
CA LYS A 310 13.54 15.65 -46.75
C LYS A 310 14.37 14.70 -47.61
N GLU A 311 13.85 13.51 -47.91
CA GLU A 311 14.49 12.60 -48.87
C GLU A 311 14.62 13.28 -50.24
N LYS A 312 15.84 13.23 -50.81
CA LYS A 312 16.12 13.58 -52.19
C LYS A 312 15.49 12.51 -53.08
N SER A 313 14.44 12.91 -53.80
CA SER A 313 13.82 12.12 -54.87
C SER A 313 14.80 11.71 -55.96
#